data_AF-A0A9E1W2R5-F1
#
_entry.id   AF-A0A9E1W2R5-F1
#
_cell.length_a   1.000
_cell.length_b   1.000
_cell.length_c   1.000
_cell.angle_alpha   90.00
_cell.angle_beta   90.00
_cell.angle_gamma   90.00
#
_symmetry.space_group_name_H-M   'P 1'
#
loop_
_entity.id
_entity.type
_entity.pdbx_description
1 polymer ?
#
loop_
_entity_poly.entity_id
_entity_poly.type
_entity_poly.pdbx_seq_one_letter_code
_entity_poly.pdbx_strand_id
1 'polypeptide(L)'
;MHWVGQLWWKAIIGIAVATVVSACVVDTPSINTTQAPVAPTAIVQPTVAPRFEPTLPAISPTSAPLTTPTSGATPAPTAEATALPAPTTVPVPAGPPPLPTSAPEAEFQPVTVGPGLVAIPVQGARFRLAEAHPVLQLGGHTLIYVDDERNAEVDIFTPMAEADGTAIGSYGDLITYLSSDAVFANLLELDAVSIAGFPTRVFEGTAESPDRAFITEIAAASNDQLGWFPPARMRLWVIDHPSGAVIISAESLENPGRYSDAVRLATEVLSTIEFG
;
A
#
# COMPACT_ATOMS: atom_id res chain seq x y z
N MET A 1 -31.96 -17.63 -52.77
CA MET A 1 -31.26 -17.18 -51.56
C MET A 1 -31.84 -15.81 -51.20
N HIS A 2 -33.09 -15.68 -50.73
CA HIS A 2 -33.55 -15.83 -49.33
C HIS A 2 -32.51 -15.27 -48.34
N TRP A 3 -32.71 -14.19 -47.60
CA TRP A 3 -33.92 -13.75 -46.89
C TRP A 3 -33.91 -12.22 -46.63
N VAL A 4 -35.08 -11.60 -46.73
CA VAL A 4 -35.45 -10.27 -46.23
C VAL A 4 -36.05 -10.48 -44.84
N GLY A 5 -35.79 -9.61 -43.85
CA GLY A 5 -36.58 -9.64 -42.61
C GLY A 5 -36.07 -8.76 -41.46
N GLN A 6 -36.76 -7.62 -41.27
CA GLN A 6 -37.29 -7.13 -39.98
C GLN A 6 -36.25 -6.85 -38.85
N LEU A 7 -35.94 -5.61 -38.41
CA LEU A 7 -36.79 -4.60 -37.71
C LEU A 7 -37.81 -5.25 -36.75
N TRP A 8 -38.34 -4.51 -35.77
CA TRP A 8 -39.15 -4.99 -34.62
C TRP A 8 -38.24 -5.45 -33.45
N TRP A 9 -38.28 -4.84 -32.26
CA TRP A 9 -39.45 -4.41 -31.48
C TRP A 9 -39.13 -3.18 -30.62
N LYS A 10 -39.82 -2.07 -30.90
CA LYS A 10 -40.29 -1.14 -29.87
C LYS A 10 -41.69 -1.61 -29.49
N ALA A 11 -41.93 -1.94 -28.22
CA ALA A 11 -43.22 -1.66 -27.60
C ALA A 11 -43.06 -1.48 -26.09
N ILE A 12 -43.65 -0.38 -25.66
CA ILE A 12 -43.85 0.14 -24.31
C ILE A 12 -45.09 -0.52 -23.71
N ILE A 13 -45.10 -0.79 -22.41
CA ILE A 13 -46.19 -0.78 -21.40
C ILE A 13 -45.47 -1.24 -20.10
N GLY A 14 -45.40 -0.55 -18.96
CA GLY A 14 -46.31 0.40 -18.35
C GLY A 14 -47.07 -0.26 -17.21
N ILE A 15 -46.44 -0.46 -16.03
CA ILE A 15 -47.15 -0.57 -14.74
C ILE A 15 -46.32 0.13 -13.66
N ALA A 16 -46.84 1.26 -13.18
CA ALA A 16 -46.47 1.84 -11.90
C ALA A 16 -47.12 1.02 -10.79
N VAL A 17 -46.31 0.50 -9.87
CA VAL A 17 -46.79 0.02 -8.57
C VAL A 17 -46.27 0.99 -7.52
N ALA A 18 -47.13 1.90 -7.11
CA ALA A 18 -46.98 2.63 -5.87
C ALA A 18 -47.32 1.68 -4.72
N THR A 19 -46.31 1.22 -3.99
CA THR A 19 -46.51 0.66 -2.65
C THR A 19 -45.96 1.65 -1.64
N VAL A 20 -46.91 2.40 -1.07
CA VAL A 20 -46.80 3.10 0.20
C VAL A 20 -46.40 2.08 1.27
N VAL A 21 -45.20 2.22 1.83
CA VAL A 21 -44.87 1.59 3.11
C VAL A 21 -44.75 2.71 4.13
N SER A 22 -45.65 2.66 5.10
CA SER A 22 -45.87 3.64 6.15
C SER A 22 -44.57 4.06 6.84
N ALA A 23 -44.40 5.37 6.97
CA ALA A 23 -43.48 5.96 7.91
C ALA A 23 -43.85 5.51 9.32
N CYS A 24 -43.08 4.59 9.89
CA CYS A 24 -42.96 4.50 11.34
C CYS A 24 -42.03 5.64 11.76
N VAL A 25 -42.62 6.83 11.95
CA VAL A 25 -42.00 7.87 12.78
C VAL A 25 -41.86 7.26 14.17
N VAL A 26 -40.63 6.94 14.56
CA VAL A 26 -40.31 6.75 15.96
C VAL A 26 -40.13 8.16 16.52
N ASP A 27 -41.13 8.61 17.27
CA ASP A 27 -41.03 9.76 18.16
C ASP A 27 -39.92 9.46 19.19
N THR A 28 -38.73 10.01 18.98
CA THR A 28 -37.72 10.08 20.03
C THR A 28 -38.04 11.31 20.87
N PRO A 29 -38.38 11.17 22.17
CA PRO A 29 -38.67 12.32 23.01
C PRO A 29 -37.42 13.20 23.12
N SER A 30 -37.57 14.45 22.67
CA SER A 30 -36.60 15.52 22.85
C SER A 30 -36.34 15.75 24.34
N ILE A 31 -35.15 15.37 24.82
CA ILE A 31 -34.66 15.83 26.11
C ILE A 31 -34.17 17.27 25.91
N ASN A 32 -35.04 18.22 26.25
CA ASN A 32 -34.65 19.59 26.56
C ASN A 32 -33.84 19.57 27.86
N THR A 33 -32.50 19.52 27.74
CA THR A 33 -31.61 19.91 28.83
C THR A 33 -30.86 21.16 28.38
N THR A 34 -31.43 22.30 28.75
CA THR A 34 -30.72 23.57 28.84
C THR A 34 -29.63 23.43 29.91
N GLN A 35 -28.42 23.05 29.51
CA GLN A 35 -27.24 23.19 30.35
C GLN A 35 -26.14 23.86 29.55
N ALA A 36 -25.82 25.09 29.94
CA ALA A 36 -24.70 25.85 29.39
C ALA A 36 -23.40 25.05 29.55
N PRO A 37 -22.50 25.01 28.55
CA PRO A 37 -21.18 24.41 28.73
C PRO A 37 -20.41 25.22 29.77
N VAL A 38 -20.17 24.63 30.93
CA VAL A 38 -19.17 25.12 31.89
C VAL A 38 -17.81 24.86 31.25
N ALA A 39 -17.03 25.92 31.03
CA ALA A 39 -15.70 25.84 30.45
C ALA A 39 -14.79 24.91 31.29
N PRO A 40 -14.11 23.92 30.69
CA PRO A 40 -13.08 23.18 31.42
C PRO A 40 -11.87 24.09 31.65
N THR A 41 -11.48 24.18 32.92
CA THR A 41 -10.29 24.86 33.41
C THR A 41 -9.04 24.32 32.71
N ALA A 42 -8.22 25.22 32.18
CA ALA A 42 -6.95 24.90 31.55
C ALA A 42 -6.02 24.17 32.54
N ILE A 43 -5.60 22.95 32.19
CA ILE A 43 -4.51 22.26 32.87
C ILE A 43 -3.21 22.76 32.25
N VAL A 44 -2.41 23.46 33.05
CA VAL A 44 -1.06 23.92 32.66
C VAL A 44 -0.16 22.71 32.47
N GLN A 45 0.25 22.43 31.24
CA GLN A 45 1.25 21.42 30.93
C GLN A 45 2.66 22.04 31.10
N PRO A 46 3.59 21.41 31.84
CA PRO A 46 4.95 21.94 31.96
C PRO A 46 5.72 21.78 30.64
N THR A 47 6.21 22.90 30.12
CA THR A 47 7.17 22.99 29.00
C THR A 47 8.47 22.26 29.34
N VAL A 48 8.81 21.23 28.58
CA VAL A 48 10.17 20.65 28.56
C VAL A 48 10.86 21.07 27.26
N ALA A 49 11.96 21.80 27.39
CA ALA A 49 12.83 22.24 26.29
C ALA A 49 13.75 21.08 25.80
N PRO A 50 14.25 21.12 24.54
CA PRO A 50 14.91 19.96 23.89
C PRO A 50 16.43 19.97 24.07
N ARG A 51 17.05 18.78 24.23
CA ARG A 51 18.49 18.46 24.02
C ARG A 51 18.81 17.04 24.54
N PHE A 52 19.66 16.17 23.98
CA PHE A 52 20.76 16.25 23.00
C PHE A 52 20.83 14.92 22.18
N GLU A 53 21.23 15.01 20.92
CA GLU A 53 21.80 13.90 20.12
C GLU A 53 23.15 13.41 20.71
N PRO A 54 23.44 12.10 20.70
CA PRO A 54 24.80 11.60 20.76
C PRO A 54 25.39 11.43 19.35
N THR A 55 26.41 12.24 19.05
CA THR A 55 27.30 12.11 17.88
C THR A 55 27.98 10.73 17.86
N LEU A 56 27.82 9.98 16.77
CA LEU A 56 28.60 8.77 16.50
C LEU A 56 30.04 9.14 16.09
N PRO A 57 31.08 8.42 16.56
CA PRO A 57 32.45 8.71 16.17
C PRO A 57 32.72 8.30 14.72
N ALA A 58 33.44 9.18 14.00
CA ALA A 58 33.97 8.92 12.67
C ALA A 58 35.06 7.83 12.71
N ILE A 59 34.94 6.83 11.85
CA ILE A 59 36.00 5.85 11.57
C ILE A 59 36.72 6.23 10.28
N SER A 60 38.00 6.57 10.40
CA SER A 60 38.92 6.77 9.27
C SER A 60 39.44 5.43 8.72
N PRO A 61 39.59 5.25 7.40
CA PRO A 61 40.19 4.06 6.83
C PRO A 61 41.72 4.10 6.98
N THR A 62 42.31 3.03 7.49
CA THR A 62 43.78 2.84 7.52
C THR A 62 44.21 2.02 6.31
N SER A 63 45.01 2.63 5.44
CA SER A 63 45.70 1.97 4.33
C SER A 63 46.97 1.27 4.84
N ALA A 64 47.14 -0.02 4.54
CA ALA A 64 48.39 -0.74 4.78
C ALA A 64 49.34 -0.59 3.56
N PRO A 65 50.67 -0.49 3.76
CA PRO A 65 51.63 -0.25 2.68
C PRO A 65 52.08 -1.54 1.97
N LEU A 66 52.28 -1.45 0.65
CA LEU A 66 52.96 -2.47 -0.16
C LEU A 66 54.48 -2.35 -0.01
N THR A 67 55.18 -3.45 0.25
CA THR A 67 56.64 -3.55 0.14
C THR A 67 57.04 -4.37 -1.10
N THR A 68 57.80 -3.74 -1.99
CA THR A 68 58.55 -4.37 -3.08
C THR A 68 59.95 -4.75 -2.62
N PRO A 69 60.57 -5.82 -3.14
CA PRO A 69 62.01 -5.74 -3.40
C PRO A 69 62.41 -6.26 -4.80
N THR A 70 62.96 -5.31 -5.57
CA THR A 70 64.24 -5.28 -6.31
C THR A 70 64.91 -6.58 -6.77
N SER A 71 65.17 -6.62 -8.09
CA SER A 71 66.07 -7.53 -8.82
C SER A 71 67.53 -7.03 -8.81
N GLY A 72 68.50 -7.96 -8.78
CA GLY A 72 69.93 -7.65 -8.89
C GLY A 72 70.81 -8.83 -9.36
N ALA A 73 71.21 -8.77 -10.63
CA ALA A 73 72.48 -9.16 -11.29
C ALA A 73 73.09 -10.60 -11.25
N THR A 74 73.47 -11.04 -12.47
CA THR A 74 74.12 -12.28 -13.00
C THR A 74 75.63 -12.46 -12.64
N PRO A 75 76.28 -13.65 -12.81
CA PRO A 75 76.76 -14.19 -14.12
C PRO A 75 76.60 -15.74 -14.33
N ALA A 76 76.69 -16.18 -15.60
CA ALA A 76 76.65 -17.56 -16.15
C ALA A 76 77.96 -18.39 -15.86
N PRO A 77 78.14 -19.72 -16.16
CA PRO A 77 77.51 -20.52 -17.24
C PRO A 77 77.26 -22.05 -17.01
N THR A 78 76.59 -22.67 -18.00
CA THR A 78 76.62 -24.07 -18.49
C THR A 78 76.54 -25.25 -17.49
N ALA A 79 75.39 -25.95 -17.44
CA ALA A 79 75.28 -27.40 -17.71
C ALA A 79 73.84 -27.92 -17.45
N GLU A 80 73.39 -28.76 -18.37
CA GLU A 80 72.34 -29.79 -18.36
C GLU A 80 71.18 -29.80 -17.34
N ALA A 81 69.99 -29.95 -17.95
CA ALA A 81 68.67 -30.22 -17.40
C ALA A 81 68.59 -30.95 -16.04
N THR A 82 67.92 -30.31 -15.09
CA THR A 82 67.08 -30.99 -14.09
C THR A 82 65.84 -30.11 -13.87
N ALA A 83 64.66 -30.63 -14.16
CA ALA A 83 63.40 -29.90 -13.96
C ALA A 83 63.19 -29.63 -12.46
N LEU A 84 63.10 -28.35 -12.07
CA LEU A 84 62.64 -27.94 -10.75
C LEU A 84 61.14 -28.27 -10.60
N PRO A 85 60.65 -28.75 -9.43
CA PRO A 85 59.23 -28.90 -9.20
C PRO A 85 58.53 -27.53 -9.25
N ALA A 86 57.36 -27.48 -9.87
CA ALA A 86 56.55 -26.27 -9.97
C ALA A 86 56.21 -25.70 -8.58
N PRO A 87 56.18 -24.36 -8.41
CA PRO A 87 55.79 -23.76 -7.14
C PRO A 87 54.33 -24.10 -6.83
N THR A 88 54.10 -24.71 -5.67
CA THR A 88 52.77 -24.99 -5.14
C THR A 88 52.03 -23.67 -4.95
N THR A 89 50.96 -23.45 -5.72
CA THR A 89 50.05 -22.32 -5.52
C THR A 89 49.35 -22.49 -4.17
N VAL A 90 49.58 -21.56 -3.24
CA VAL A 90 48.79 -21.46 -2.02
C VAL A 90 47.38 -21.02 -2.44
N PRO A 91 46.31 -21.75 -2.06
CA PRO A 91 44.95 -21.32 -2.37
C PRO A 91 44.65 -20.00 -1.65
N VAL A 92 44.23 -19.00 -2.40
CA VAL A 92 43.67 -17.75 -1.85
C VAL A 92 42.37 -18.11 -1.12
N PRO A 93 42.18 -17.70 0.15
CA PRO A 93 40.91 -17.90 0.84
C PRO A 93 39.77 -17.29 0.03
N ALA A 94 38.70 -18.03 -0.18
CA ALA A 94 37.49 -17.49 -0.80
C ALA A 94 37.04 -16.26 -0.01
N GLY A 95 36.90 -15.12 -0.69
CA GLY A 95 36.31 -13.93 -0.11
C GLY A 95 34.88 -14.20 0.38
N PRO A 96 34.32 -13.34 1.24
CA PRO A 96 32.93 -13.47 1.66
C PRO A 96 32.03 -13.54 0.41
N PRO A 97 31.00 -14.40 0.42
CA PRO A 97 30.09 -14.51 -0.70
C PRO A 97 29.53 -13.13 -1.05
N PRO A 98 29.38 -12.81 -2.35
CA PRO A 98 28.76 -11.54 -2.75
C PRO A 98 27.38 -11.44 -2.10
N LEU A 99 27.04 -10.24 -1.62
CA LEU A 99 25.68 -9.95 -1.19
C LEU A 99 24.72 -10.34 -2.33
N PRO A 100 23.61 -11.03 -2.04
CA PRO A 100 22.65 -11.37 -3.06
C PRO A 100 22.11 -10.08 -3.68
N THR A 101 22.41 -9.87 -4.96
CA THR A 101 21.75 -8.84 -5.77
C THR A 101 20.41 -9.42 -6.20
N SER A 102 19.32 -9.00 -5.57
CA SER A 102 17.97 -9.27 -6.08
C SER A 102 17.80 -8.58 -7.43
N ALA A 103 17.23 -9.29 -8.41
CA ALA A 103 16.87 -8.72 -9.70
C ALA A 103 15.79 -7.63 -9.51
N PRO A 104 15.72 -6.59 -10.37
CA PRO A 104 14.73 -5.52 -10.26
C PRO A 104 13.28 -6.04 -10.18
N GLU A 105 12.96 -7.11 -10.92
CA GLU A 105 11.63 -7.73 -10.92
C GLU A 105 11.24 -8.37 -9.58
N ALA A 106 12.21 -8.67 -8.70
CA ALA A 106 11.94 -9.24 -7.39
C ALA A 106 11.27 -8.25 -6.44
N GLU A 107 11.41 -6.94 -6.67
CA GLU A 107 10.81 -5.90 -5.81
C GLU A 107 9.30 -5.77 -6.01
N PHE A 108 8.77 -6.27 -7.14
CA PHE A 108 7.34 -6.30 -7.45
C PHE A 108 6.70 -7.67 -7.22
N GLN A 109 7.42 -8.60 -6.60
CA GLN A 109 6.84 -9.90 -6.23
C GLN A 109 6.39 -9.87 -4.77
N PRO A 110 5.12 -10.23 -4.50
CA PRO A 110 4.62 -10.43 -3.15
C PRO A 110 5.42 -11.50 -2.43
N VAL A 111 5.60 -11.31 -1.13
CA VAL A 111 6.22 -12.26 -0.22
C VAL A 111 5.15 -12.83 0.68
N THR A 112 5.08 -14.16 0.85
CA THR A 112 4.17 -14.79 1.80
C THR A 112 4.56 -14.41 3.23
N VAL A 113 3.69 -13.67 3.90
CA VAL A 113 3.82 -13.29 5.30
C VAL A 113 2.97 -14.23 6.14
N GLY A 114 3.56 -14.85 7.15
CA GLY A 114 2.86 -15.74 8.07
C GLY A 114 1.92 -15.00 9.03
N PRO A 115 1.06 -15.73 9.76
CA PRO A 115 0.16 -15.12 10.74
C PRO A 115 0.94 -14.41 11.84
N GLY A 116 0.46 -13.25 12.27
CA GLY A 116 1.14 -12.43 13.26
C GLY A 116 0.98 -10.93 13.03
N LEU A 117 1.78 -10.14 13.77
CA LEU A 117 1.81 -8.69 13.61
C LEU A 117 2.59 -8.34 12.33
N VAL A 118 1.98 -7.52 11.48
CA VAL A 118 2.56 -6.97 10.25
C VAL A 118 2.70 -5.46 10.42
N ALA A 119 3.85 -4.93 10.03
CA ALA A 119 4.10 -3.50 9.93
C ALA A 119 4.27 -3.12 8.47
N ILE A 120 3.69 -1.99 8.08
CA ILE A 120 3.69 -1.52 6.69
C ILE A 120 4.21 -0.07 6.64
N PRO A 121 4.75 0.38 5.49
CA PRO A 121 5.29 1.74 5.38
C PRO A 121 4.21 2.84 5.45
N VAL A 122 2.95 2.51 5.19
CA VAL A 122 1.85 3.48 5.11
C VAL A 122 1.52 4.03 6.50
N GLN A 123 1.91 5.27 6.76
CA GLN A 123 1.67 5.97 8.04
C GLN A 123 2.11 5.18 9.28
N GLY A 124 3.16 4.37 9.14
CA GLY A 124 3.66 3.49 10.22
C GLY A 124 2.63 2.47 10.70
N ALA A 125 1.62 2.15 9.89
CA ALA A 125 0.52 1.31 10.30
C ALA A 125 0.97 -0.12 10.61
N ARG A 126 0.27 -0.72 11.57
CA ARG A 126 0.45 -2.12 11.97
C ARG A 126 -0.89 -2.79 12.21
N PHE A 127 -1.00 -4.07 11.89
CA PHE A 127 -2.20 -4.88 12.07
C PHE A 127 -1.81 -6.35 12.24
N ARG A 128 -2.77 -7.21 12.56
CA ARG A 128 -2.53 -8.65 12.69
C ARG A 128 -3.17 -9.42 11.54
N LEU A 129 -2.44 -10.38 11.00
CA LEU A 129 -2.96 -11.42 10.12
C LEU A 129 -3.20 -12.72 10.91
N ALA A 130 -4.35 -13.35 10.69
CA ALA A 130 -4.76 -14.62 11.27
C ALA A 130 -4.23 -15.82 10.48
N GLU A 131 -4.06 -15.64 9.17
CA GLU A 131 -3.53 -16.65 8.23
C GLU A 131 -2.32 -16.09 7.46
N ALA A 132 -1.66 -16.95 6.70
CA ALA A 132 -0.56 -16.51 5.84
C ALA A 132 -1.11 -15.93 4.53
N HIS A 133 -0.63 -14.77 4.13
CA HIS A 133 -1.05 -14.08 2.91
C HIS A 133 0.16 -13.60 2.10
N PRO A 134 0.08 -13.57 0.76
CA PRO A 134 1.06 -12.86 -0.06
C PRO A 134 0.92 -11.34 0.16
N VAL A 135 2.02 -10.66 0.46
CA VAL A 135 2.04 -9.23 0.73
C VAL A 135 3.08 -8.56 -0.16
N LEU A 136 2.69 -7.48 -0.84
CA LEU A 136 3.58 -6.61 -1.58
C LEU A 136 3.60 -5.23 -0.92
N GLN A 137 4.79 -4.72 -0.57
CA GLN A 137 4.96 -3.39 0.01
C GLN A 137 5.73 -2.50 -0.97
N LEU A 138 5.13 -1.37 -1.31
CA LEU A 138 5.66 -0.30 -2.15
C LEU A 138 5.76 0.99 -1.29
N GLY A 139 6.45 2.03 -1.78
CA GLY A 139 6.84 3.21 -0.99
C GLY A 139 5.70 4.00 -0.31
N GLY A 140 4.44 3.80 -0.72
CA GLY A 140 3.25 4.39 -0.09
C GLY A 140 2.00 3.52 -0.19
N HIS A 141 2.17 2.22 -0.49
CA HIS A 141 1.10 1.33 -0.87
C HIS A 141 1.46 -0.09 -0.46
N THR A 142 0.55 -0.78 0.21
CA THR A 142 0.69 -2.20 0.55
C THR A 142 -0.51 -2.97 0.02
N LEU A 143 -0.24 -4.07 -0.67
CA LEU A 143 -1.24 -4.98 -1.22
C LEU A 143 -1.15 -6.30 -0.46
N ILE A 144 -2.29 -6.79 0.02
CA ILE A 144 -2.42 -8.05 0.76
C ILE A 144 -3.36 -8.94 -0.05
N TYR A 145 -2.80 -9.91 -0.75
CA TYR A 145 -3.60 -10.80 -1.58
C TYR A 145 -4.36 -11.81 -0.72
N VAL A 146 -5.58 -12.12 -1.15
CA VAL A 146 -6.37 -13.19 -0.52
C VAL A 146 -5.62 -14.53 -0.65
N ASP A 147 -4.97 -14.78 -1.79
CA ASP A 147 -4.11 -15.94 -2.05
C ASP A 147 -3.13 -15.70 -3.21
N ASP A 148 -2.42 -16.75 -3.61
CA ASP A 148 -1.42 -16.71 -4.68
C ASP A 148 -2.00 -16.48 -6.09
N GLU A 149 -3.33 -16.61 -6.28
CA GLU A 149 -3.99 -16.34 -7.56
C GLU A 149 -4.12 -14.84 -7.84
N ARG A 150 -4.04 -14.00 -6.81
CA ARG A 150 -4.04 -12.52 -6.91
C ARG A 150 -5.27 -11.93 -7.62
N ASN A 151 -6.42 -12.60 -7.51
CA ASN A 151 -7.70 -12.14 -8.09
C ASN A 151 -8.54 -11.27 -7.15
N ALA A 152 -8.10 -11.15 -5.90
CA ALA A 152 -8.70 -10.32 -4.87
C ALA A 152 -7.65 -9.96 -3.82
N GLU A 153 -7.76 -8.76 -3.27
CA GLU A 153 -6.75 -8.19 -2.40
C GLU A 153 -7.33 -7.13 -1.46
N VAL A 154 -6.50 -6.75 -0.48
CA VAL A 154 -6.70 -5.59 0.36
C VAL A 154 -5.56 -4.63 0.13
N ASP A 155 -5.88 -3.43 -0.33
CA ASP A 155 -4.88 -2.39 -0.53
C ASP A 155 -4.96 -1.38 0.61
N ILE A 156 -3.79 -0.94 1.06
CA ILE A 156 -3.62 0.09 2.08
C ILE A 156 -2.67 1.13 1.51
N PHE A 157 -3.12 2.37 1.36
CA PHE A 157 -2.31 3.41 0.72
C PHE A 157 -2.69 4.82 1.13
N THR A 158 -1.77 5.75 0.90
CA THR A 158 -2.04 7.20 1.01
C THR A 158 -2.14 7.79 -0.41
N PRO A 159 -3.32 8.26 -0.86
CA PRO A 159 -3.44 8.90 -2.16
C PRO A 159 -2.74 10.27 -2.12
N MET A 160 -1.77 10.49 -2.99
CA MET A 160 -1.00 11.75 -3.06
C MET A 160 -1.51 12.68 -4.16
N ALA A 161 -1.99 12.10 -5.26
CA ALA A 161 -2.52 12.83 -6.40
C ALA A 161 -3.53 11.98 -7.19
N GLU A 162 -4.36 12.67 -7.97
CA GLU A 162 -5.29 12.10 -8.94
C GLU A 162 -4.54 11.52 -10.16
N ALA A 163 -5.29 10.91 -11.08
CA ALA A 163 -4.75 10.30 -12.30
C ALA A 163 -3.90 11.25 -13.15
N ASP A 164 -4.30 12.53 -13.22
CA ASP A 164 -3.65 13.57 -14.01
C ASP A 164 -2.49 14.28 -13.28
N GLY A 165 -2.20 13.88 -12.04
CA GLY A 165 -1.16 14.47 -11.20
C GLY A 165 -1.63 15.65 -10.34
N THR A 166 -2.92 16.00 -10.36
CA THR A 166 -3.50 16.98 -9.44
C THR A 166 -3.33 16.50 -8.00
N ALA A 167 -2.66 17.32 -7.17
CA ALA A 167 -2.34 16.92 -5.80
C ALA A 167 -3.58 16.84 -4.92
N ILE A 168 -3.67 15.79 -4.11
CA ILE A 168 -4.69 15.62 -3.08
C ILE A 168 -4.11 16.15 -1.77
N GLY A 169 -4.42 17.41 -1.46
CA GLY A 169 -3.82 18.13 -0.33
C GLY A 169 -4.53 17.91 1.00
N SER A 170 -5.78 17.44 0.97
CA SER A 170 -6.60 17.26 2.16
C SER A 170 -7.59 16.10 2.03
N TYR A 171 -8.14 15.65 3.17
CA TYR A 171 -9.24 14.70 3.20
C TYR A 171 -10.47 15.19 2.41
N GLY A 172 -10.76 16.50 2.48
CA GLY A 172 -11.87 17.11 1.73
C GLY A 172 -11.68 17.04 0.22
N ASP A 173 -10.46 17.22 -0.28
CA ASP A 173 -10.14 17.10 -1.70
C ASP A 173 -10.33 15.67 -2.18
N LEU A 174 -9.83 14.69 -1.42
CA LEU A 174 -10.00 13.26 -1.72
C LEU A 174 -11.48 12.86 -1.81
N ILE A 175 -12.26 13.28 -0.83
CA ILE A 175 -13.70 13.03 -0.79
C ILE A 175 -14.40 13.66 -1.99
N THR A 176 -14.01 14.88 -2.34
CA THR A 176 -14.59 15.59 -3.50
C THR A 176 -14.32 14.80 -4.76
N TYR A 177 -13.07 14.39 -4.99
CA TYR A 177 -12.67 13.57 -6.13
C TYR A 177 -13.44 12.25 -6.21
N LEU A 178 -13.52 11.49 -5.11
CA LEU A 178 -14.31 10.25 -5.03
C LEU A 178 -15.80 10.46 -5.35
N SER A 179 -16.34 11.65 -5.09
CA SER A 179 -17.76 11.96 -5.29
C SER A 179 -18.06 12.57 -6.67
N SER A 180 -17.06 13.14 -7.34
CA SER A 180 -17.25 13.90 -8.59
C SER A 180 -16.68 13.20 -9.82
N ASP A 181 -15.67 12.36 -9.67
CA ASP A 181 -15.05 11.69 -10.81
C ASP A 181 -15.95 10.60 -11.38
N ALA A 182 -15.99 10.50 -12.71
CA ALA A 182 -16.86 9.59 -13.43
C ALA A 182 -16.51 8.11 -13.19
N VAL A 183 -15.23 7.81 -12.91
CA VAL A 183 -14.76 6.46 -12.56
C VAL A 183 -15.52 5.93 -11.34
N PHE A 184 -15.73 6.79 -10.34
CA PHE A 184 -16.36 6.41 -9.07
C PHE A 184 -17.89 6.58 -9.05
N ALA A 185 -18.52 6.89 -10.18
CA ALA A 185 -19.95 7.22 -10.24
C ALA A 185 -20.89 6.10 -9.75
N ASN A 186 -20.43 4.84 -9.72
CA ASN A 186 -21.21 3.70 -9.23
C ASN A 186 -20.83 3.29 -7.79
N LEU A 187 -20.04 4.10 -7.07
CA LEU A 187 -19.82 3.92 -5.65
C LEU A 187 -20.98 4.51 -4.85
N LEU A 188 -21.48 3.74 -3.90
CA LEU A 188 -22.46 4.17 -2.92
C LEU A 188 -21.75 4.43 -1.60
N GLU A 189 -21.97 5.60 -1.03
CA GLU A 189 -21.56 5.87 0.34
C GLU A 189 -22.45 5.10 1.32
N LEU A 190 -21.80 4.37 2.22
CA LEU A 190 -22.42 3.63 3.32
C LEU A 190 -22.32 4.44 4.62
N ASP A 191 -22.91 3.92 5.70
CA ASP A 191 -22.81 4.53 7.01
C ASP A 191 -21.34 4.71 7.42
N ALA A 192 -21.02 5.92 7.86
CA ALA A 192 -19.70 6.24 8.37
C ALA A 192 -19.38 5.44 9.64
N VAL A 193 -18.12 5.09 9.81
CA VAL A 193 -17.61 4.31 10.95
C VAL A 193 -16.41 5.03 11.58
N SER A 194 -15.88 4.45 12.66
CA SER A 194 -14.58 4.85 13.20
C SER A 194 -13.62 3.67 13.16
N ILE A 195 -12.45 3.89 12.54
CA ILE A 195 -11.36 2.91 12.46
C ILE A 195 -10.17 3.48 13.24
N ALA A 196 -9.63 2.70 14.18
CA ALA A 196 -8.53 3.12 15.05
C ALA A 196 -8.76 4.47 15.77
N GLY A 197 -10.01 4.85 16.02
CA GLY A 197 -10.39 6.13 16.65
C GLY A 197 -10.49 7.32 15.70
N PHE A 198 -10.26 7.13 14.39
CA PHE A 198 -10.39 8.18 13.37
C PHE A 198 -11.74 8.12 12.68
N PRO A 199 -12.30 9.27 12.23
CA PRO A 199 -13.47 9.29 11.36
C PRO A 199 -13.18 8.55 10.05
N THR A 200 -14.14 7.76 9.57
CA THR A 200 -13.97 6.97 8.35
C THR A 200 -15.25 6.97 7.53
N ARG A 201 -15.15 7.41 6.28
CA ARG A 201 -16.25 7.30 5.30
C ARG A 201 -16.07 6.01 4.52
N VAL A 202 -17.18 5.35 4.21
CA VAL A 202 -17.17 4.02 3.58
C VAL A 202 -17.90 4.11 2.26
N PHE A 203 -17.28 3.60 1.20
CA PHE A 203 -17.86 3.56 -0.14
C PHE A 203 -17.85 2.13 -0.64
N GLU A 204 -18.88 1.68 -1.36
CA GLU A 204 -18.92 0.36 -1.99
C GLU A 204 -19.53 0.43 -3.37
N GLY A 205 -18.97 -0.31 -4.32
CA GLY A 205 -19.53 -0.44 -5.65
C GLY A 205 -18.54 -0.98 -6.65
N THR A 206 -18.67 -0.52 -7.88
CA THR A 206 -17.85 -0.91 -9.03
C THR A 206 -17.25 0.34 -9.66
N ALA A 207 -16.00 0.31 -10.12
CA ALA A 207 -15.39 1.45 -10.81
C ALA A 207 -14.40 1.06 -11.92
N GLU A 208 -14.45 -0.21 -12.37
CA GLU A 208 -13.45 -0.83 -13.26
C GLU A 208 -12.90 0.13 -14.32
N SER A 209 -11.60 0.40 -14.23
CA SER A 209 -10.90 1.30 -15.14
C SER A 209 -9.53 0.70 -15.46
N PRO A 210 -9.11 0.68 -16.73
CA PRO A 210 -7.73 0.35 -17.07
C PRO A 210 -6.74 1.44 -16.65
N ASP A 211 -7.25 2.65 -16.39
CA ASP A 211 -6.46 3.81 -16.03
C ASP A 211 -6.31 3.91 -14.51
N ARG A 212 -5.12 4.30 -14.08
CA ARG A 212 -4.79 4.62 -12.68
C ARG A 212 -5.71 5.73 -12.17
N ALA A 213 -6.26 5.56 -10.98
CA ALA A 213 -7.05 6.62 -10.35
C ALA A 213 -6.28 7.41 -9.29
N PHE A 214 -5.28 6.80 -8.62
CA PHE A 214 -4.43 7.51 -7.66
C PHE A 214 -2.94 7.24 -7.88
N ILE A 215 -2.15 8.29 -7.75
CA ILE A 215 -0.71 8.20 -7.52
C ILE A 215 -0.48 8.04 -6.01
N THR A 216 0.20 6.95 -5.61
CA THR A 216 0.48 6.61 -4.21
C THR A 216 1.92 6.94 -3.78
N GLU A 217 2.79 7.26 -4.74
CA GLU A 217 4.15 7.73 -4.51
C GLU A 217 4.60 8.68 -5.63
N ILE A 218 5.04 9.90 -5.29
CA ILE A 218 5.46 10.90 -6.28
C ILE A 218 6.69 10.44 -7.08
N ALA A 219 7.64 9.74 -6.44
CA ALA A 219 8.80 9.20 -7.14
C ALA A 219 8.43 8.16 -8.21
N ALA A 220 7.22 7.59 -8.10
CA ALA A 220 6.64 6.63 -9.02
C ALA A 220 5.68 7.26 -10.05
N ALA A 221 5.46 8.57 -10.04
CA ALA A 221 4.45 9.23 -10.89
C ALA A 221 4.67 8.99 -12.40
N SER A 222 5.93 8.83 -12.83
CA SER A 222 6.29 8.52 -14.22
C SER A 222 6.24 7.03 -14.57
N ASN A 223 5.99 6.16 -13.58
CA ASN A 223 5.79 4.73 -13.81
C ASN A 223 4.28 4.47 -13.89
N ASP A 224 3.81 4.11 -15.07
CA ASP A 224 2.40 3.82 -15.34
C ASP A 224 1.93 2.48 -14.73
N GLN A 225 2.84 1.68 -14.16
CA GLN A 225 2.52 0.45 -13.44
C GLN A 225 2.34 0.65 -11.93
N LEU A 226 2.62 1.86 -11.43
CA LEU A 226 2.55 2.16 -9.99
C LEU A 226 1.40 3.10 -9.68
N GLY A 227 0.82 2.92 -8.50
CA GLY A 227 -0.36 3.62 -8.05
C GLY A 227 -1.52 2.66 -7.82
N TRP A 228 -2.70 3.24 -7.64
CA TRP A 228 -3.90 2.46 -7.40
C TRP A 228 -4.84 2.51 -8.61
N PHE A 229 -5.31 1.33 -9.00
CA PHE A 229 -6.14 1.10 -10.17
C PHE A 229 -7.50 0.60 -9.72
N PRO A 230 -8.61 1.23 -10.12
CA PRO A 230 -9.94 0.82 -9.69
C PRO A 230 -10.25 -0.64 -10.11
N PRO A 231 -10.49 -1.55 -9.15
CA PRO A 231 -10.86 -2.93 -9.48
C PRO A 231 -12.33 -3.01 -9.95
N ALA A 232 -12.72 -4.18 -10.45
CA ALA A 232 -14.09 -4.42 -10.91
C ALA A 232 -15.12 -4.22 -9.80
N ARG A 233 -14.80 -4.64 -8.57
CA ARG A 233 -15.63 -4.44 -7.38
C ARG A 233 -14.78 -4.07 -6.18
N MET A 234 -15.24 -3.09 -5.40
CA MET A 234 -14.53 -2.63 -4.21
C MET A 234 -15.43 -2.20 -3.06
N ARG A 235 -14.85 -2.19 -1.85
CA ARG A 235 -15.27 -1.31 -0.76
C ARG A 235 -14.06 -0.52 -0.27
N LEU A 236 -14.22 0.78 -0.11
CA LEU A 236 -13.20 1.71 0.36
C LEU A 236 -13.56 2.17 1.78
N TRP A 237 -12.59 2.17 2.67
CA TRP A 237 -12.61 2.85 3.96
C TRP A 237 -11.63 4.02 3.89
N VAL A 238 -12.18 5.24 3.83
CA VAL A 238 -11.42 6.47 3.67
C VAL A 238 -11.28 7.14 5.03
N ILE A 239 -10.10 6.96 5.63
CA ILE A 239 -9.77 7.32 7.01
C ILE A 239 -9.17 8.73 7.05
N ASP A 240 -9.74 9.61 7.87
CA ASP A 240 -9.25 10.97 8.11
C ASP A 240 -8.15 10.97 9.18
N HIS A 241 -6.93 10.60 8.78
CA HIS A 241 -5.78 10.55 9.66
C HIS A 241 -5.02 11.90 9.66
N PRO A 242 -4.52 12.39 10.82
CA PRO A 242 -3.88 13.71 10.93
C PRO A 242 -2.66 13.93 10.02
N SER A 243 -1.94 12.86 9.68
CA SER A 243 -0.77 12.90 8.78
C SER A 243 -1.13 12.81 7.29
N GLY A 244 -2.42 12.77 6.96
CA GLY A 244 -2.93 12.61 5.59
C GLY A 244 -3.93 11.45 5.50
N ALA A 245 -4.83 11.51 4.52
CA ALA A 245 -5.85 10.49 4.32
C ALA A 245 -5.23 9.11 4.04
N VAL A 246 -5.86 8.06 4.56
CA VAL A 246 -5.50 6.67 4.26
C VAL A 246 -6.72 5.98 3.67
N ILE A 247 -6.52 5.27 2.56
CA ILE A 247 -7.52 4.36 2.01
C ILE A 247 -7.11 2.95 2.37
N ILE A 248 -8.06 2.21 2.93
CA ILE A 248 -8.03 0.75 2.97
C ILE A 248 -9.13 0.28 2.05
N SER A 249 -8.84 -0.64 1.14
CA SER A 249 -9.82 -1.14 0.18
C SER A 249 -9.88 -2.66 0.21
N ALA A 250 -11.07 -3.20 0.03
CA ALA A 250 -11.28 -4.61 -0.27
C ALA A 250 -11.65 -4.74 -1.74
N GLU A 251 -10.91 -5.54 -2.49
CA GLU A 251 -10.90 -5.50 -3.96
C GLU A 251 -11.09 -6.87 -4.58
N SER A 252 -11.79 -6.91 -5.71
CA SER A 252 -11.77 -8.06 -6.60
C SER A 252 -11.71 -7.61 -8.05
N LEU A 253 -10.82 -8.24 -8.80
CA LEU A 253 -10.62 -7.99 -10.24
C LEU A 253 -11.81 -8.47 -11.08
N GLU A 254 -12.67 -9.31 -10.52
CA GLU A 254 -13.90 -9.78 -11.15
C GLU A 254 -15.12 -9.44 -10.29
N ASN A 255 -16.30 -9.32 -10.93
CA ASN A 255 -17.57 -9.11 -10.22
C ASN A 255 -18.54 -10.28 -10.48
N PRO A 256 -18.89 -11.10 -9.47
CA PRO A 256 -18.62 -10.89 -8.05
C PRO A 256 -17.24 -11.36 -7.56
N GLY A 257 -16.50 -12.11 -8.39
CA GLY A 257 -15.15 -12.57 -8.08
C GLY A 257 -15.01 -13.17 -6.68
N ARG A 258 -13.91 -12.83 -6.02
CA ARG A 258 -13.63 -13.19 -4.61
C ARG A 258 -13.80 -12.02 -3.65
N TYR A 259 -14.69 -11.10 -3.99
CA TYR A 259 -14.93 -9.87 -3.23
C TYR A 259 -15.27 -10.13 -1.75
N SER A 260 -16.04 -11.17 -1.44
CA SER A 260 -16.38 -11.49 -0.04
C SER A 260 -15.15 -11.92 0.78
N ASP A 261 -14.18 -12.57 0.16
CA ASP A 261 -12.92 -12.94 0.83
C ASP A 261 -12.06 -11.70 1.11
N ALA A 262 -11.99 -10.77 0.14
CA ALA A 262 -11.31 -9.49 0.34
C ALA A 262 -11.97 -8.66 1.46
N VAL A 263 -13.30 -8.62 1.52
CA VAL A 263 -14.02 -7.92 2.61
C VAL A 263 -13.74 -8.56 3.97
N ARG A 264 -13.67 -9.90 4.03
CA ARG A 264 -13.30 -10.63 5.25
C ARG A 264 -11.88 -10.27 5.70
N LEU A 265 -10.91 -10.30 4.77
CA LEU A 265 -9.52 -9.92 5.04
C LEU A 265 -9.40 -8.45 5.47
N ALA A 266 -10.09 -7.53 4.79
CA ALA A 266 -10.08 -6.12 5.17
C ALA A 266 -10.67 -5.91 6.56
N THR A 267 -11.74 -6.61 6.91
CA THR A 267 -12.35 -6.52 8.25
C THR A 267 -11.38 -6.99 9.33
N GLU A 268 -10.61 -8.06 9.06
CA GLU A 268 -9.56 -8.54 9.95
C GLU A 268 -8.47 -7.49 10.17
N VAL A 269 -7.93 -6.93 9.08
CA VAL A 269 -6.96 -5.82 9.11
C VAL A 269 -7.51 -4.64 9.92
N LEU A 270 -8.68 -4.13 9.55
CA LEU A 270 -9.34 -2.97 10.16
C LEU A 270 -9.63 -3.17 11.66
N SER A 271 -9.92 -4.40 12.09
CA SER A 271 -10.22 -4.70 13.50
C SER A 271 -9.01 -4.60 14.42
N THR A 272 -7.79 -4.63 13.86
CA THR A 272 -6.53 -4.62 14.63
C THR A 272 -5.57 -3.53 14.19
N ILE A 273 -5.95 -2.70 13.22
CA ILE A 273 -5.07 -1.68 12.69
C ILE A 273 -4.82 -0.57 13.73
N GLU A 274 -3.55 -0.20 13.84
CA GLU A 274 -3.07 0.94 14.61
C GLU A 274 -2.17 1.78 13.73
N PHE A 275 -2.23 3.10 13.88
CA PHE A 275 -1.35 4.06 13.20
C PHE A 275 -0.26 4.55 14.16
N GLY A 276 0.91 4.85 13.62
CA GLY A 276 2.14 5.20 14.38
C GLY A 276 2.26 6.66 14.78
#